data_AF-A0A972UKG2-F1
#
_entry.id   AF-A0A972UKG2-F1
#
_cell.length_a   1.000
_cell.length_b   1.000
_cell.length_c   1.000
_cell.angle_alpha   90.00
_cell.angle_beta   90.00
_cell.angle_gamma   90.00
#
_symmetry.space_group_name_H-M   'P 1'
#
loop_
_entity.id
_entity.type
_entity.pdbx_description
1 polymer ?
#
loop_
_entity_poly.entity_id
_entity_poly.type
_entity_poly.pdbx_seq_one_letter_code
_entity_poly.pdbx_strand_id
1 'polypeptide(L)'
;GNLAHALKTPLSVISNEAGRDQSPLAETVRRQAEIMTRQVDHHLARARAAATANVIGARSDVSPVIEDLRRTLVRIYAARDISIAVEGIDGAVFRGDRQDLEEMIGNVVDNACKWAHKLVRIDIGRQGRNLRIIVEDDGDGLPEDQRREALRRGARLDESVPGSGLGLAIVQEIAGLYEGSLELGEASLGGLRVELLIPEAEI
;
A
#
# COMPACT_ATOMS: atom_id res chain seq x y z
N GLY A 1 -6.09 11.58 21.00
CA GLY A 1 -4.71 11.89 21.41
C GLY A 1 -4.16 10.97 22.48
N ASN A 2 -4.85 10.83 23.63
CA ASN A 2 -4.22 10.26 24.83
C ASN A 2 -4.13 8.71 24.87
N LEU A 3 -5.09 8.01 24.27
CA LEU A 3 -5.14 6.53 24.32
C LEU A 3 -4.09 5.85 23.42
N ALA A 4 -3.86 6.42 22.23
CA ALA A 4 -2.83 5.99 21.27
C ALA A 4 -1.43 5.95 21.90
N HIS A 5 -1.09 7.06 22.55
CA HIS A 5 0.19 7.24 23.20
C HIS A 5 0.31 6.34 24.44
N ALA A 6 -0.79 6.17 25.20
CA ALA A 6 -0.85 5.26 26.34
C ALA A 6 -0.67 3.77 25.96
N LEU A 7 -0.96 3.37 24.71
CA LEU A 7 -0.77 2.00 24.22
C LEU A 7 0.59 1.79 23.52
N LYS A 8 1.10 2.80 22.79
CA LYS A 8 2.42 2.72 22.14
C LYS A 8 3.56 2.62 23.14
N THR A 9 3.50 3.36 24.24
CA THR A 9 4.54 3.35 25.27
C THR A 9 4.77 1.96 25.90
N PRO A 10 3.74 1.24 26.41
CA PRO A 10 3.94 -0.10 26.94
C PRO A 10 4.33 -1.12 25.85
N LEU A 11 3.85 -0.97 24.61
CA LEU A 11 4.26 -1.85 23.49
C LEU A 11 5.75 -1.67 23.14
N SER A 12 6.25 -0.43 23.11
CA SER A 12 7.67 -0.15 22.90
C SER A 12 8.53 -0.70 24.04
N VAL A 13 8.04 -0.65 25.29
CA VAL A 13 8.74 -1.26 26.43
C VAL A 13 8.77 -2.79 26.29
N ILE A 14 7.65 -3.43 25.96
CA ILE A 14 7.57 -4.89 25.74
C ILE A 14 8.51 -5.32 24.60
N SER A 15 8.52 -4.61 23.48
CA SER A 15 9.41 -4.90 22.35
C SER A 15 10.89 -4.72 22.71
N ASN A 16 11.24 -3.70 23.50
CA ASN A 16 12.62 -3.45 23.92
C ASN A 16 13.12 -4.47 24.94
N GLU A 17 12.30 -4.87 25.91
CA GLU A 17 12.66 -5.91 26.88
C GLU A 17 12.78 -7.28 26.18
N ALA A 18 11.87 -7.60 25.25
CA ALA A 18 11.99 -8.80 24.43
C ALA A 18 13.22 -8.75 23.50
N GLY A 19 13.66 -7.57 23.05
CA GLY A 19 14.85 -7.41 22.21
C GLY A 19 16.19 -7.70 22.90
N ARG A 20 16.21 -7.80 24.24
CA ARG A 20 17.41 -8.15 25.03
C ARG A 20 17.63 -9.65 25.20
N ASP A 21 16.66 -10.47 24.80
CA ASP A 21 16.69 -11.93 24.86
C ASP A 21 16.53 -12.52 23.45
N GLN A 22 17.31 -13.55 23.12
CA GLN A 22 17.26 -14.26 21.83
C GLN A 22 16.51 -15.59 21.90
N SER A 23 15.81 -15.86 23.00
CA SER A 23 14.99 -17.06 23.13
C SER A 23 13.83 -17.09 22.10
N PRO A 24 13.36 -18.29 21.69
CA PRO A 24 12.20 -18.42 20.81
C PRO A 24 10.92 -17.76 21.36
N LEU A 25 10.81 -17.67 22.69
CA LEU A 25 9.73 -16.96 23.36
C LEU A 25 9.85 -15.45 23.16
N ALA A 26 11.04 -14.88 23.34
CA ALA A 26 11.30 -13.46 23.12
C ALA A 26 11.02 -13.04 21.66
N GLU A 27 11.41 -13.89 20.70
CA GLU A 27 11.07 -13.68 19.29
C GLU A 27 9.56 -13.69 19.03
N THR A 28 8.83 -14.62 19.67
CA THR A 28 7.37 -14.68 19.58
C THR A 28 6.73 -13.42 20.16
N VAL A 29 7.20 -12.95 21.33
CA VAL A 29 6.71 -11.73 21.97
C VAL A 29 6.96 -10.50 21.10
N ARG A 30 8.16 -10.37 20.52
CA ARG A 30 8.50 -9.28 19.59
C ARG A 30 7.54 -9.25 18.39
N ARG A 31 7.32 -10.40 17.76
CA ARG A 31 6.39 -10.53 16.63
C ARG A 31 4.95 -10.15 17.02
N GLN A 32 4.48 -10.54 18.21
CA GLN A 32 3.15 -10.16 18.68
C GLN A 32 3.05 -8.66 18.99
N ALA A 33 4.08 -8.05 19.59
CA ALA A 33 4.11 -6.61 19.84
C ALA A 33 4.12 -5.79 18.54
N GLU A 34 4.78 -6.25 17.49
CA GLU A 34 4.73 -5.66 16.15
C GLU A 34 3.34 -5.79 15.50
N ILE A 35 2.66 -6.92 15.67
CA ILE A 35 1.27 -7.09 15.22
C ILE A 35 0.36 -6.10 15.94
N MET A 36 0.47 -5.99 17.27
CA MET A 36 -0.33 -5.06 18.07
C MET A 36 -0.06 -3.60 17.69
N THR A 37 1.21 -3.24 17.46
CA THR A 37 1.59 -1.90 17.01
C THR A 37 0.91 -1.56 15.69
N ARG A 38 0.95 -2.47 14.71
CA ARG A 38 0.28 -2.29 13.42
C ARG A 38 -1.24 -2.18 13.56
N GLN A 39 -1.87 -2.97 14.43
CA GLN A 39 -3.31 -2.88 14.70
C GLN A 39 -3.70 -1.54 15.35
N VAL A 40 -2.88 -1.05 16.29
CA VAL A 40 -3.07 0.26 16.93
C VAL A 40 -2.93 1.37 15.89
N ASP A 41 -1.89 1.33 15.05
CA ASP A 41 -1.70 2.29 13.98
C ASP A 41 -2.85 2.28 12.97
N HIS A 42 -3.33 1.09 12.60
CA HIS A 42 -4.49 0.90 11.74
C HIS A 42 -5.77 1.52 12.34
N HIS A 43 -6.08 1.23 13.61
CA HIS A 43 -7.25 1.81 14.26
C HIS A 43 -7.15 3.33 14.46
N LEU A 44 -5.93 3.85 14.65
CA LEU A 44 -5.69 5.29 14.73
C LEU A 44 -5.79 5.97 13.37
N ALA A 45 -5.31 5.34 12.30
CA ALA A 45 -5.50 5.79 10.94
C ALA A 45 -6.99 5.86 10.60
N ARG A 46 -7.76 4.82 10.95
CA ARG A 46 -9.22 4.81 10.79
C ARG A 46 -9.93 5.89 11.60
N ALA A 47 -9.50 6.13 12.85
CA ALA A 47 -10.05 7.20 13.68
C ALA A 47 -9.69 8.60 13.15
N ARG A 48 -8.52 8.76 12.54
CA ARG A 48 -8.12 9.99 11.83
C ARG A 48 -8.93 10.17 10.57
N ALA A 49 -9.05 9.17 9.71
CA ALA A 49 -9.85 9.20 8.50
C ALA A 49 -11.32 9.54 8.78
N ALA A 50 -11.92 9.00 9.84
CA ALA A 50 -13.26 9.36 10.27
C ALA A 50 -13.38 10.83 10.74
N ALA A 51 -12.29 11.43 11.24
CA ALA A 51 -12.20 12.86 11.52
C ALA A 51 -11.90 13.69 10.25
N THR A 52 -11.19 13.13 9.27
CA THR A 52 -10.81 13.77 8.00
C THR A 52 -11.91 13.72 6.95
N ALA A 53 -12.90 12.83 7.06
CA ALA A 53 -14.13 12.88 6.25
C ALA A 53 -14.90 14.23 6.40
N ASN A 54 -14.53 15.05 7.39
CA ASN A 54 -14.96 16.44 7.57
C ASN A 54 -13.98 17.51 7.03
N VAL A 55 -12.88 17.15 6.37
CA VAL A 55 -11.91 18.12 5.81
C VAL A 55 -12.18 18.31 4.32
N ILE A 56 -13.08 19.24 4.06
CA ILE A 56 -13.25 19.92 2.77
C ILE A 56 -11.89 20.55 2.40
N GLY A 57 -11.12 19.96 1.46
CA GLY A 57 -10.01 20.66 0.78
C GLY A 57 -8.62 20.02 0.79
N ALA A 58 -8.41 18.80 1.29
CA ALA A 58 -7.13 18.11 1.12
C ALA A 58 -6.87 17.77 -0.37
N ARG A 59 -5.70 18.16 -0.87
CA ARG A 59 -5.23 17.95 -2.26
C ARG A 59 -3.78 17.50 -2.22
N SER A 60 -3.45 16.48 -3.00
CA SER A 60 -2.12 15.89 -3.04
C SER A 60 -1.64 15.67 -4.47
N ASP A 61 -0.49 16.24 -4.81
CA ASP A 61 0.13 16.02 -6.13
C ASP A 61 0.61 14.57 -6.24
N VAL A 62 0.24 13.91 -7.33
CA VAL A 62 0.51 12.48 -7.55
C VAL A 62 1.96 12.25 -8.00
N SER A 63 2.46 13.08 -8.92
CA SER A 63 3.79 12.88 -9.52
C SER A 63 4.93 12.87 -8.49
N PRO A 64 4.99 13.77 -7.48
CA PRO A 64 6.04 13.71 -6.47
C PRO A 64 6.01 12.42 -5.65
N VAL A 65 4.82 11.92 -5.30
CA VAL A 65 4.66 10.66 -4.54
C VAL A 65 5.17 9.47 -5.34
N ILE A 66 4.79 9.37 -6.62
CA ILE A 66 5.22 8.28 -7.48
C ILE A 66 6.73 8.32 -7.69
N GLU A 67 7.32 9.50 -7.90
CA GLU A 67 8.77 9.63 -8.11
C GLU A 67 9.57 9.28 -6.84
N ASP A 68 9.10 9.68 -5.66
CA ASP A 68 9.71 9.30 -4.38
C ASP A 68 9.68 7.77 -4.17
N LEU A 69 8.53 7.15 -4.43
CA LEU A 69 8.36 5.69 -4.35
C LEU A 69 9.24 4.97 -5.38
N ARG A 70 9.27 5.45 -6.63
CA ARG A 70 10.10 4.90 -7.71
C ARG A 70 11.56 4.85 -7.31
N ARG A 71 12.11 5.98 -6.83
CA ARG A 71 13.52 6.07 -6.38
C ARG A 71 13.82 5.12 -5.22
N THR A 72 12.88 4.97 -4.30
CA THR A 72 13.04 4.12 -3.11
C THR A 72 12.99 2.63 -3.49
N LEU A 73 11.99 2.22 -4.26
CA LEU A 73 11.77 0.82 -4.61
C LEU A 73 12.81 0.28 -5.58
N VAL A 74 13.27 1.07 -6.56
CA VAL A 74 14.40 0.67 -7.44
C VAL A 74 15.65 0.36 -6.62
N ARG A 75 15.90 1.09 -5.53
CA ARG A 75 17.04 0.81 -4.63
C ARG A 75 16.81 -0.45 -3.79
N ILE A 76 15.61 -0.64 -3.24
CA ILE A 76 15.26 -1.81 -2.43
C ILE A 76 15.36 -3.10 -3.27
N TYR A 77 14.90 -3.07 -4.51
CA TYR A 77 14.88 -4.22 -5.43
C TYR A 77 16.07 -4.25 -6.40
N ALA A 78 17.15 -3.49 -6.12
CA ALA A 78 18.31 -3.39 -7.01
C ALA A 78 18.98 -4.75 -7.30
N ALA A 79 19.00 -5.67 -6.33
CA ALA A 79 19.57 -7.02 -6.50
C ALA A 79 18.81 -7.87 -7.53
N ARG A 80 17.54 -7.56 -7.79
CA ARG A 80 16.71 -8.20 -8.82
C ARG A 80 16.73 -7.44 -10.14
N ASP A 81 17.31 -6.25 -10.16
CA ASP A 81 17.39 -5.39 -11.34
C ASP A 81 15.98 -5.10 -11.90
N ILE A 82 15.10 -4.64 -11.00
CA ILE A 82 13.74 -4.19 -11.32
C ILE A 82 13.78 -2.76 -11.84
N SER A 83 13.11 -2.55 -12.97
CA SER A 83 12.86 -1.24 -13.58
C SER A 83 11.41 -0.81 -13.35
N ILE A 84 11.21 0.48 -13.04
CA ILE A 84 9.88 1.07 -12.87
C ILE A 84 9.73 2.19 -13.90
N ALA A 85 8.82 1.99 -14.86
CA ALA A 85 8.43 2.98 -15.86
C ALA A 85 7.17 3.74 -15.40
N VAL A 86 7.16 5.06 -15.60
CA VAL A 86 6.03 5.93 -15.23
C VAL A 86 5.59 6.68 -16.48
N GLU A 87 4.31 6.55 -16.81
CA GLU A 87 3.66 7.16 -17.97
C GLU A 87 2.34 7.79 -17.53
N GLY A 88 1.77 8.67 -18.37
CA GLY A 88 0.44 9.23 -18.15
C GLY A 88 0.38 10.75 -18.21
N ILE A 89 -0.66 11.31 -17.58
CA ILE A 89 -0.93 12.74 -17.57
C ILE A 89 -0.08 13.49 -16.54
N ASP A 90 0.33 14.70 -16.89
CA ASP A 90 0.96 15.64 -15.96
C ASP A 90 -0.08 16.36 -15.10
N GLY A 91 0.34 16.77 -13.90
CA GLY A 91 -0.49 17.59 -13.00
C GLY A 91 -1.70 16.87 -12.42
N ALA A 92 -1.66 15.53 -12.31
CA ALA A 92 -2.67 14.77 -11.60
C ALA A 92 -2.66 15.11 -10.10
N VAL A 93 -3.83 15.47 -9.56
CA VAL A 93 -4.01 15.85 -8.15
C VAL A 93 -5.09 14.99 -7.52
N PHE A 94 -4.73 14.23 -6.49
CA PHE A 94 -5.66 13.44 -5.70
C PHE A 94 -6.42 14.34 -4.71
N ARG A 95 -7.73 14.16 -4.62
CA ARG A 95 -8.57 14.81 -3.60
C ARG A 95 -8.54 14.02 -2.29
N GLY A 96 -7.42 14.13 -1.58
CA GLY A 96 -7.23 13.50 -0.27
C GLY A 96 -5.86 13.76 0.34
N ASP A 97 -5.61 13.11 1.48
CA ASP A 97 -4.37 13.25 2.24
C ASP A 97 -3.18 12.59 1.51
N ARG A 98 -2.00 13.22 1.61
CA ARG A 98 -0.79 12.74 0.94
C ARG A 98 -0.33 11.40 1.52
N GLN A 99 -0.43 11.21 2.83
CA GLN A 99 -0.01 9.98 3.49
C GLN A 99 -0.86 8.79 3.05
N ASP A 100 -2.17 9.01 2.85
CA ASP A 100 -3.05 7.97 2.33
C ASP A 100 -2.71 7.61 0.88
N LEU A 101 -2.34 8.59 0.07
CA LEU A 101 -1.85 8.36 -1.30
C LEU A 101 -0.53 7.57 -1.31
N GLU A 102 0.41 7.94 -0.45
CA GLU A 102 1.69 7.25 -0.27
C GLU A 102 1.47 5.79 0.16
N GLU A 103 0.55 5.55 1.10
CA GLU A 103 0.22 4.20 1.58
C GLU A 103 -0.46 3.37 0.48
N MET A 104 -1.41 3.92 -0.25
CA MET A 104 -2.09 3.21 -1.36
C MET A 104 -1.09 2.84 -2.46
N ILE A 105 -0.38 3.82 -3.02
CA ILE A 105 0.54 3.58 -4.14
C ILE A 105 1.73 2.74 -3.67
N GLY A 106 2.26 3.00 -2.49
CA GLY A 106 3.38 2.25 -1.92
C GLY A 106 3.08 0.76 -1.80
N ASN A 107 1.91 0.39 -1.28
CA ASN A 107 1.50 -1.02 -1.18
C ASN A 107 1.33 -1.67 -2.55
N VAL A 108 0.76 -0.97 -3.53
CA VAL A 108 0.56 -1.51 -4.88
C VAL A 108 1.88 -1.72 -5.61
N VAL A 109 2.76 -0.70 -5.63
CA VAL A 109 4.02 -0.75 -6.38
C VAL A 109 5.04 -1.68 -5.71
N ASP A 110 5.08 -1.73 -4.37
CA ASP A 110 5.91 -2.71 -3.65
C ASP A 110 5.48 -4.15 -3.99
N ASN A 111 4.17 -4.43 -4.01
CA ASN A 111 3.67 -5.73 -4.46
C ASN A 111 4.10 -6.02 -5.91
N ALA A 112 3.91 -5.07 -6.83
CA ALA A 112 4.34 -5.25 -8.21
C ALA A 112 5.85 -5.57 -8.29
N CYS A 113 6.70 -4.88 -7.54
CA CYS A 113 8.16 -5.16 -7.51
C CYS A 113 8.51 -6.54 -6.91
N LYS A 114 7.71 -7.03 -5.95
CA LYS A 114 7.89 -8.38 -5.38
C LYS A 114 7.63 -9.47 -6.43
N TRP A 115 6.66 -9.27 -7.29
CA TRP A 115 6.21 -10.30 -8.23
C TRP A 115 6.77 -10.16 -9.64
N ALA A 116 7.19 -8.96 -10.02
CA ALA A 116 7.80 -8.68 -11.33
C ALA A 116 9.05 -9.54 -11.58
N HIS A 117 9.22 -9.95 -12.83
CA HIS A 117 10.50 -10.51 -13.28
C HIS A 117 11.52 -9.38 -13.46
N LYS A 118 11.14 -8.30 -14.16
CA LYS A 118 12.03 -7.16 -14.45
C LYS A 118 11.34 -5.81 -14.52
N LEU A 119 10.07 -5.74 -14.89
CA LEU A 119 9.43 -4.48 -15.24
C LEU A 119 8.14 -4.27 -14.45
N VAL A 120 8.03 -3.09 -13.86
CA VAL A 120 6.78 -2.53 -13.36
C VAL A 120 6.45 -1.28 -14.16
N ARG A 121 5.22 -1.15 -14.64
CA ARG A 121 4.70 0.05 -15.32
C ARG A 121 3.62 0.70 -14.48
N ILE A 122 3.72 2.01 -14.30
CA ILE A 122 2.71 2.86 -13.65
C ILE A 122 2.14 3.80 -14.71
N ASP A 123 0.85 3.68 -14.99
CA ASP A 123 0.10 4.57 -15.89
C ASP A 123 -0.87 5.44 -15.08
N ILE A 124 -0.85 6.75 -15.32
CA ILE A 124 -1.68 7.73 -14.64
C ILE A 124 -2.62 8.37 -15.66
N GLY A 125 -3.92 8.21 -15.47
CA GLY A 125 -4.95 8.75 -16.36
C GLY A 125 -6.15 9.30 -15.61
N ARG A 126 -7.17 9.67 -16.40
CA ARG A 126 -8.48 10.12 -15.90
C ARG A 126 -9.56 9.16 -16.33
N GLN A 127 -10.52 8.95 -15.44
CA GLN A 127 -11.75 8.23 -15.73
C GLN A 127 -12.92 8.98 -15.08
N GLY A 128 -13.60 9.81 -15.86
CA GLY A 128 -14.66 10.68 -15.35
C GLY A 128 -14.11 11.70 -14.36
N ARG A 129 -14.57 11.64 -13.10
CA ARG A 129 -14.12 12.52 -11.99
C ARG A 129 -13.00 11.90 -11.14
N ASN A 130 -12.52 10.72 -11.54
CA ASN A 130 -11.52 9.98 -10.79
C ASN A 130 -10.18 10.02 -11.53
N LEU A 131 -9.11 10.10 -10.76
CA LEU A 131 -7.79 9.65 -11.19
C LEU A 131 -7.81 8.13 -11.29
N ARG A 132 -7.23 7.65 -12.38
CA ARG A 132 -7.01 6.24 -12.66
C ARG A 132 -5.51 5.99 -12.58
N ILE A 133 -5.08 5.17 -11.64
CA ILE A 133 -3.68 4.75 -11.51
C ILE A 133 -3.65 3.25 -11.76
N ILE A 134 -2.94 2.83 -12.80
CA ILE A 134 -2.74 1.42 -13.14
C ILE A 134 -1.29 1.07 -12.82
N VAL A 135 -1.10 -0.02 -12.10
CA VAL A 135 0.21 -0.63 -11.90
C VAL A 135 0.18 -2.03 -12.49
N GLU A 136 1.12 -2.30 -13.40
CA GLU A 136 1.29 -3.59 -14.05
C GLU A 136 2.69 -4.12 -13.79
N ASP A 137 2.82 -5.42 -13.56
CA ASP A 137 4.09 -6.14 -13.54
C ASP A 137 4.19 -7.17 -14.67
N ASP A 138 5.42 -7.57 -14.99
CA ASP A 138 5.75 -8.63 -15.95
C ASP A 138 5.93 -10.01 -15.29
N GLY A 139 5.43 -10.21 -14.06
CA GLY A 139 5.51 -11.47 -13.33
C GLY A 139 4.56 -12.55 -13.85
N ASP A 140 4.34 -13.58 -13.02
CA ASP A 140 3.49 -14.73 -13.39
C ASP A 140 1.98 -14.43 -13.31
N GLY A 141 1.62 -13.27 -12.74
CA GLY A 141 0.24 -12.83 -12.58
C GLY A 141 -0.58 -13.70 -11.62
N LEU A 142 -1.91 -13.58 -11.71
CA LEU A 142 -2.84 -14.40 -10.92
C LEU A 142 -3.99 -14.90 -11.80
N PRO A 143 -4.40 -16.17 -11.65
CA PRO A 143 -5.68 -16.68 -12.15
C PRO A 143 -6.87 -15.88 -11.60
N GLU A 144 -7.97 -15.81 -12.35
CA GLU A 144 -9.13 -14.98 -12.01
C GLU A 144 -9.74 -15.32 -10.62
N ASP A 145 -9.81 -16.60 -10.28
CA ASP A 145 -10.29 -17.08 -8.98
C ASP A 145 -9.39 -16.64 -7.82
N GLN A 146 -8.07 -16.62 -8.05
CA GLN A 146 -7.09 -16.17 -7.06
C GLN A 146 -7.07 -14.64 -6.88
N ARG A 147 -7.41 -13.87 -7.92
CA ARG A 147 -7.53 -12.40 -7.81
C ARG A 147 -8.54 -11.99 -6.74
N ARG A 148 -9.70 -12.67 -6.68
CA ARG A 148 -10.72 -12.39 -5.65
C ARG A 148 -10.23 -12.73 -4.25
N GLU A 149 -9.45 -13.79 -4.12
CA GLU A 149 -8.85 -14.19 -2.84
C GLU A 149 -7.78 -13.19 -2.39
N ALA A 150 -6.95 -12.69 -3.31
CA ALA A 150 -5.86 -11.75 -3.03
C ALA A 150 -6.34 -10.42 -2.42
N LEU A 151 -7.60 -10.04 -2.66
CA LEU A 151 -8.23 -8.85 -2.07
C LEU A 151 -8.73 -9.08 -0.64
N ARG A 152 -8.80 -10.33 -0.16
CA ARG A 152 -9.24 -10.60 1.22
C ARG A 152 -8.15 -10.24 2.23
N ARG A 153 -8.58 -9.73 3.38
CA ARG A 153 -7.69 -9.37 4.49
C ARG A 153 -6.84 -10.56 4.94
N GLY A 154 -5.52 -10.40 4.88
CA GLY A 154 -4.55 -11.39 5.36
C GLY A 154 -4.33 -12.56 4.39
N ALA A 155 -4.87 -12.50 3.17
CA ALA A 155 -4.63 -13.51 2.16
C ALA A 155 -3.16 -13.49 1.72
N ARG A 156 -2.53 -14.68 1.74
CA ARG A 156 -1.20 -14.92 1.18
C ARG A 156 -1.33 -16.08 0.20
N LEU A 157 -1.17 -15.78 -1.09
CA LEU A 157 -1.21 -16.81 -2.14
C LEU A 157 0.11 -17.57 -2.26
N ASP A 158 1.22 -16.95 -1.85
CA ASP A 158 2.51 -17.60 -1.66
C ASP A 158 3.11 -17.16 -0.32
N GLU A 159 3.47 -18.13 0.51
CA GLU A 159 4.11 -17.88 1.79
C GLU A 159 5.62 -17.70 1.70
N SER A 160 6.22 -18.07 0.56
CA SER A 160 7.66 -17.96 0.31
C SER A 160 8.11 -16.52 0.07
N VAL A 161 7.21 -15.67 -0.45
CA VAL A 161 7.47 -14.24 -0.64
C VAL A 161 7.21 -13.49 0.67
N PRO A 162 8.19 -12.73 1.20
CA PRO A 162 8.01 -11.97 2.44
C PRO A 162 6.88 -10.94 2.34
N GLY A 163 5.94 -10.99 3.27
CA GLY A 163 4.82 -10.06 3.34
C GLY A 163 3.77 -10.47 4.37
N SER A 164 2.95 -9.51 4.81
CA SER A 164 1.87 -9.75 5.78
C SER A 164 0.56 -10.20 5.14
N GLY A 165 0.42 -10.12 3.80
CA GLY A 165 -0.86 -10.32 3.10
C GLY A 165 -1.89 -9.20 3.35
N LEU A 166 -1.45 -8.06 3.90
CA LEU A 166 -2.34 -6.94 4.25
C LEU A 166 -2.36 -5.82 3.22
N GLY A 167 -1.36 -5.74 2.33
CA GLY A 167 -1.14 -4.59 1.44
C GLY A 167 -2.38 -4.21 0.61
N LEU A 168 -2.89 -5.14 -0.21
CA LEU A 168 -4.06 -4.84 -1.06
C LEU A 168 -5.34 -4.58 -0.26
N ALA A 169 -5.49 -5.20 0.91
CA ALA A 169 -6.63 -4.94 1.78
C ALA A 169 -6.57 -3.53 2.41
N ILE A 170 -5.38 -3.02 2.72
CA ILE A 170 -5.17 -1.63 3.15
C ILE A 170 -5.53 -0.69 2.00
N VAL A 171 -5.05 -0.96 0.78
CA VAL A 171 -5.37 -0.14 -0.40
C VAL A 171 -6.87 -0.07 -0.64
N GLN A 172 -7.57 -1.22 -0.60
CA GLN A 172 -9.02 -1.27 -0.79
C GLN A 172 -9.78 -0.47 0.29
N GLU A 173 -9.35 -0.54 1.54
CA GLU A 173 -9.96 0.21 2.62
C GLU A 173 -9.73 1.72 2.48
N ILE A 174 -8.50 2.15 2.19
CA ILE A 174 -8.19 3.56 2.00
C ILE A 174 -8.94 4.10 0.78
N ALA A 175 -8.90 3.41 -0.36
CA ALA A 175 -9.65 3.81 -1.54
C ALA A 175 -11.16 3.96 -1.24
N GLY A 176 -11.74 3.02 -0.49
CA GLY A 176 -13.13 3.06 -0.07
C GLY A 176 -13.49 4.26 0.82
N LEU A 177 -12.56 4.76 1.65
CA LEU A 177 -12.76 5.99 2.44
C LEU A 177 -12.94 7.23 1.56
N TYR A 178 -12.39 7.22 0.35
CA TYR A 178 -12.48 8.30 -0.62
C TYR A 178 -13.53 8.05 -1.72
N GLU A 179 -14.44 7.08 -1.52
CA GLU A 179 -15.41 6.65 -2.54
C GLU A 179 -14.74 6.14 -3.84
N GLY A 180 -13.51 5.66 -3.72
CA GLY A 180 -12.73 5.02 -4.78
C GLY A 180 -12.90 3.51 -4.83
N SER A 181 -12.16 2.87 -5.73
CA SER A 181 -12.15 1.42 -5.92
C SER A 181 -10.77 0.88 -6.27
N LEU A 182 -10.60 -0.42 -6.03
CA LEU A 182 -9.42 -1.20 -6.38
C LEU A 182 -9.88 -2.45 -7.14
N GLU A 183 -9.33 -2.67 -8.33
CA GLU A 183 -9.60 -3.85 -9.16
C GLU A 183 -8.32 -4.56 -9.58
N LEU A 184 -8.40 -5.89 -9.67
CA LEU A 184 -7.30 -6.73 -10.16
C LEU A 184 -7.65 -7.31 -11.53
N GLY A 185 -6.69 -7.30 -12.44
CA GLY A 185 -6.84 -7.81 -13.79
C GLY A 185 -5.57 -8.47 -14.30
N GLU A 186 -5.62 -8.83 -15.58
CA GLU A 186 -4.44 -9.30 -16.32
C GLU A 186 -3.65 -8.10 -16.83
N ALA A 187 -2.34 -8.10 -16.64
CA ALA A 187 -1.47 -7.09 -17.21
C ALA A 187 -1.19 -7.38 -18.68
N SER A 188 -1.10 -6.32 -19.47
CA SER A 188 -0.57 -6.40 -20.84
C SER A 188 0.91 -6.81 -20.89
N LEU A 189 1.62 -6.71 -19.75
CA LEU A 189 2.98 -7.22 -19.56
C LEU A 189 3.04 -8.73 -19.24
N GLY A 190 1.88 -9.38 -19.02
CA GLY A 190 1.77 -10.80 -18.69
C GLY A 190 1.55 -11.10 -17.20
N GLY A 191 1.88 -10.17 -16.30
CA GLY A 191 1.70 -10.33 -14.86
C GLY A 191 0.36 -9.82 -14.31
N LEU A 192 0.40 -9.23 -13.12
CA LEU A 192 -0.80 -8.71 -12.45
C LEU A 192 -1.03 -7.24 -12.81
N ARG A 193 -2.29 -6.90 -13.10
CA ARG A 193 -2.74 -5.52 -13.23
C ARG A 193 -3.50 -5.11 -11.99
N VAL A 194 -3.12 -4.01 -11.37
CA VAL A 194 -3.84 -3.36 -10.27
C VAL A 194 -4.34 -2.01 -10.75
N GLU A 195 -5.65 -1.80 -10.75
CA GLU A 195 -6.27 -0.52 -11.08
C GLU A 195 -6.84 0.12 -9.82
N LEU A 196 -6.39 1.34 -9.52
CA LEU A 196 -6.89 2.19 -8.44
C LEU A 196 -7.65 3.38 -9.05
N LEU A 197 -8.92 3.50 -8.70
CA LEU A 197 -9.75 4.67 -9.01
C LEU A 197 -9.96 5.48 -7.73
N ILE A 198 -9.48 6.72 -7.71
CA ILE A 198 -9.61 7.64 -6.57
C ILE A 198 -10.01 9.03 -7.05
N PRO A 199 -10.74 9.84 -6.27
CA PRO A 199 -11.25 11.12 -6.74
C PRO A 199 -10.14 12.08 -7.14
N GLU A 200 -10.28 12.69 -8.32
CA GLU A 200 -9.42 13.79 -8.75
C GLU A 200 -9.87 15.10 -8.08
N ALA A 201 -8.92 15.94 -7.68
CA ALA A 201 -9.20 17.29 -7.27
C ALA A 201 -9.40 18.16 -8.52
N GLU A 202 -10.57 18.78 -8.65
CA GLU A 202 -10.83 19.77 -9.70
C GLU A 202 -9.77 20.90 -9.63
N ILE A 203 -9.19 21.26 -10.77
CA ILE A 203 -8.17 22.33 -10.87
C ILE A 203 -8.79 23.66 -10.44
#